data_AF-A0A423GYB7-F1
#
_entry.id   AF-A0A423GYB7-F1
#
_cell.length_a   1.000
_cell.length_b   1.000
_cell.length_c   1.000
_cell.angle_alpha   90.00
_cell.angle_beta   90.00
_cell.angle_gamma   90.00
#
_symmetry.space_group_name_H-M   'P 1'
#
loop_
_entity.id
_entity.type
_entity.pdbx_description
1 polymer ?
#
loop_
_entity_poly.entity_id
_entity_poly.type
_entity_poly.pdbx_seq_one_letter_code
_entity_poly.pdbx_strand_id
1 'polypeptide(L)'
;MQGSNTVAQQADGQLVHAHQNIPHMNIAQQILECLFRRRSLAPEQDHELSLQVLEPHLAKVMQAVESGRKVEMVLPAFPGKSPSRKKTLSHLPDLAEHHAIDELHRLCEEIREIYAPGALIHICSDGYVFSDLVHVSDSDVKAYTDAIQDYADQLYPGTFAHFDLRDAYPQLDCLDAMREEMMIEHGQSLILLQQRFKDEPHMMLMYCGIHRFLSEDYSGLKVFAGMSLNAVKKVAKPASQRVIQRSEAWSALLLARYPHCLRLSIHPQLAVSTKIGIRLVPTSDLWRTPWHSVAIKRRGVVTLEKRSNVDERYHRLVFRKGRPCHYASAQ
;
A
#
# COMPACT_ATOMS: atom_id res chain seq x y z
N MET A 1 53.02 61.92 21.08
CA MET A 1 53.33 61.24 19.81
C MET A 1 53.11 59.75 19.99
N GLN A 2 52.36 59.12 19.08
CA GLN A 2 52.49 57.73 18.58
C GLN A 2 52.57 56.58 19.62
N GLY A 3 51.89 55.44 19.51
CA GLY A 3 51.06 54.80 18.49
C GLY A 3 50.56 53.47 19.12
N SER A 4 49.32 53.08 18.83
CA SER A 4 48.97 52.02 17.86
C SER A 4 49.37 50.59 18.29
N ASN A 5 48.40 49.78 18.69
CA ASN A 5 48.36 48.35 18.38
C ASN A 5 46.94 47.80 18.58
N THR A 6 46.24 47.55 17.48
CA THR A 6 45.03 46.73 17.46
C THR A 6 45.21 45.73 16.32
N VAL A 7 45.32 44.46 16.68
CA VAL A 7 45.44 43.34 15.77
C VAL A 7 44.03 43.01 15.26
N ALA A 8 43.85 43.12 13.95
CA ALA A 8 42.71 42.56 13.25
C ALA A 8 42.93 41.06 13.04
N GLN A 9 41.94 40.25 13.43
CA GLN A 9 41.75 38.90 12.92
C GLN A 9 40.33 38.82 12.33
N GLN A 10 40.26 38.70 11.01
CA GLN A 10 39.13 38.10 10.31
C GLN A 10 39.24 36.58 10.41
N ALA A 11 38.10 35.88 10.50
CA ALA A 11 37.84 34.72 9.65
C ALA A 11 36.35 34.39 9.66
N ASP A 12 35.71 34.70 8.54
CA ASP A 12 34.45 34.17 8.05
C ASP A 12 34.40 32.63 8.09
N GLY A 13 33.22 32.08 8.44
CA GLY A 13 33.04 30.63 8.40
C GLY A 13 31.64 30.08 8.68
N GLN A 14 30.54 30.79 8.43
CA GLN A 14 29.20 30.26 8.79
C GLN A 14 28.04 30.47 7.79
N LEU A 15 28.25 31.02 6.59
CA LEU A 15 27.11 31.42 5.71
C LEU A 15 26.79 30.48 4.53
N VAL A 16 27.54 29.39 4.31
CA VAL A 16 27.39 28.58 3.08
C VAL A 16 26.32 27.47 3.19
N HIS A 17 25.94 27.01 4.39
CA HIS A 17 24.98 25.90 4.54
C HIS A 17 23.49 26.29 4.55
N ALA A 18 23.15 27.55 4.84
CA ALA A 18 21.74 27.95 4.93
C ALA A 18 21.04 28.05 3.55
N HIS A 19 21.80 28.37 2.49
CA HIS A 19 21.24 28.60 1.15
C HIS A 19 20.95 27.32 0.35
N GLN A 20 21.60 26.19 0.67
CA GLN A 20 21.35 24.91 0.00
C GLN A 20 20.16 24.13 0.59
N ASN A 21 19.85 24.33 1.88
CA ASN A 21 18.75 23.63 2.55
C ASN A 21 17.35 24.15 2.14
N ILE A 22 17.22 25.43 1.79
CA ILE A 22 15.92 26.05 1.44
C ILE A 22 15.37 25.49 0.11
N PRO A 23 16.15 25.37 -0.98
CA PRO A 23 15.69 24.73 -2.22
C PRO A 23 15.28 23.27 -2.03
N HIS A 24 16.07 22.48 -1.27
CA HIS A 24 15.77 21.06 -1.05
C HIS A 24 14.51 20.87 -0.21
N MET A 25 14.32 21.69 0.83
CA MET A 25 13.09 21.70 1.63
C MET A 25 11.87 22.03 0.75
N ASN A 26 11.99 23.02 -0.14
CA ASN A 26 10.91 23.40 -1.05
C ASN A 26 10.54 22.25 -2.01
N ILE A 27 11.53 21.59 -2.62
CA ILE A 27 11.30 20.42 -3.49
C ILE A 27 10.67 19.27 -2.69
N ALA A 28 11.19 18.97 -1.50
CA ALA A 28 10.68 17.90 -0.66
C ALA A 28 9.20 18.12 -0.29
N GLN A 29 8.84 19.35 0.05
CA GLN A 29 7.46 19.72 0.32
C GLN A 29 6.57 19.53 -0.93
N GLN A 30 7.00 20.00 -2.10
CA GLN A 30 6.24 19.81 -3.35
C GLN A 30 6.02 18.33 -3.69
N ILE A 31 7.04 17.48 -3.50
CA ILE A 31 6.93 16.03 -3.70
C ILE A 31 5.88 15.44 -2.76
N LEU A 32 5.91 15.81 -1.48
CA LEU A 32 4.93 15.33 -0.50
C LEU A 32 3.53 15.85 -0.83
N GLU A 33 3.35 17.13 -1.15
CA GLU A 33 2.06 17.68 -1.57
C GLU A 33 1.50 16.91 -2.77
N CYS A 34 2.33 16.63 -3.78
CA CYS A 34 1.96 15.82 -4.94
C CYS A 34 1.44 14.43 -4.54
N LEU A 35 2.15 13.75 -3.65
CA LEU A 35 1.79 12.43 -3.13
C LEU A 35 0.49 12.49 -2.32
N PHE A 36 0.33 13.49 -1.46
CA PHE A 36 -0.82 13.68 -0.58
C PHE A 36 -2.10 14.06 -1.35
N ARG A 37 -2.03 14.51 -2.62
CA ARG A 37 -3.22 14.63 -3.50
C ARG A 37 -4.01 13.32 -3.62
N ARG A 38 -3.31 12.18 -3.54
CA ARG A 38 -3.90 10.82 -3.64
C ARG A 38 -4.24 10.21 -2.29
N ARG A 39 -4.15 10.98 -1.19
CA ARG A 39 -4.28 10.45 0.16
C ARG A 39 -5.63 9.78 0.42
N SER A 40 -5.60 8.71 1.22
CA SER A 40 -6.75 8.06 1.86
C SER A 40 -6.68 8.31 3.37
N LEU A 41 -7.65 9.07 3.89
CA LEU A 41 -7.76 9.45 5.30
C LEU A 41 -8.77 8.59 6.04
N ALA A 42 -8.48 8.27 7.30
CA ALA A 42 -9.45 7.66 8.19
C ALA A 42 -10.69 8.58 8.34
N PRO A 43 -11.87 8.02 8.66
CA PRO A 43 -13.06 8.83 8.92
C PRO A 43 -12.80 9.93 9.95
N GLU A 44 -13.48 11.07 9.79
CA GLU A 44 -13.43 12.22 10.71
C GLU A 44 -12.06 12.94 10.81
N GLN A 45 -11.12 12.64 9.92
CA GLN A 45 -9.84 13.35 9.83
C GLN A 45 -9.95 14.60 8.93
N ASP A 46 -9.18 15.63 9.27
CA ASP A 46 -9.06 16.83 8.45
C ASP A 46 -8.22 16.57 7.18
N HIS A 47 -8.61 17.21 6.08
CA HIS A 47 -7.92 17.20 4.80
C HIS A 47 -6.81 18.26 4.70
N GLU A 48 -6.71 19.18 5.67
CA GLU A 48 -5.65 20.19 5.69
C GLU A 48 -4.25 19.57 5.65
N LEU A 49 -3.41 20.05 4.72
CA LEU A 49 -2.01 19.67 4.61
C LEU A 49 -1.12 20.67 5.35
N SER A 50 -1.11 20.57 6.68
CA SER A 50 -0.24 21.37 7.53
C SER A 50 1.19 20.81 7.59
N LEU A 51 2.15 21.60 8.07
CA LEU A 51 3.53 21.12 8.27
C LEU A 51 3.60 19.90 9.19
N GLN A 52 2.74 19.81 10.22
CA GLN A 52 2.68 18.65 11.13
C GLN A 52 2.31 17.35 10.42
N VAL A 53 1.51 17.44 9.34
CA VAL A 53 1.12 16.29 8.52
C VAL A 53 2.29 15.82 7.66
N LEU A 54 3.13 16.74 7.19
CA LEU A 54 4.26 16.45 6.29
C LEU A 54 5.54 16.06 7.05
N GLU A 55 5.73 16.58 8.26
CA GLU A 55 6.93 16.42 9.08
C GLU A 55 7.42 14.96 9.25
N PRO A 56 6.54 13.95 9.47
CA PRO A 56 6.97 12.55 9.57
C PRO A 56 7.67 11.99 8.31
N HIS A 57 7.58 12.70 7.18
CA HIS A 57 8.05 12.26 5.88
C HIS A 57 9.17 13.14 5.31
N LEU A 58 9.24 14.40 5.72
CA LEU A 58 10.15 15.41 5.15
C LEU A 58 11.60 14.95 5.17
N ALA A 59 12.10 14.46 6.30
CA ALA A 59 13.50 14.05 6.44
C ALA A 59 13.92 12.98 5.41
N LYS A 60 13.04 12.03 5.11
CA LYS A 60 13.29 10.96 4.12
C LYS A 60 13.37 11.51 2.71
N VAL A 61 12.46 12.42 2.36
CA VAL A 61 12.44 13.04 1.02
C VAL A 61 13.63 13.99 0.86
N MET A 62 13.92 14.81 1.85
CA MET A 62 15.08 15.70 1.85
C MET A 62 16.38 14.92 1.66
N GLN A 63 16.56 13.81 2.39
CA GLN A 63 17.74 12.97 2.23
C GLN A 63 17.91 12.44 0.80
N ALA A 64 16.82 12.03 0.15
CA ALA A 64 16.85 11.59 -1.24
C ALA A 64 17.20 12.73 -2.20
N VAL A 65 16.56 13.90 -2.01
CA VAL A 65 16.78 15.12 -2.81
C VAL A 65 18.23 15.59 -2.71
N GLU A 66 18.77 15.73 -1.49
CA GLU A 66 20.15 16.11 -1.20
C GLU A 66 21.16 15.14 -1.82
N SER A 67 20.83 13.85 -1.87
CA SER A 67 21.68 12.81 -2.46
C SER A 67 21.55 12.69 -3.98
N GLY A 68 20.65 13.44 -4.63
CA GLY A 68 20.37 13.26 -6.06
C GLY A 68 19.76 11.89 -6.41
N ARG A 69 19.16 11.18 -5.45
CA ARG A 69 18.62 9.82 -5.62
C ARG A 69 17.10 9.84 -5.75
N LYS A 70 16.54 8.81 -6.37
CA LYS A 70 15.09 8.61 -6.44
C LYS A 70 14.47 8.65 -5.04
N VAL A 71 13.28 9.24 -4.95
CA VAL A 71 12.44 9.10 -3.75
C VAL A 71 11.85 7.69 -3.73
N GLU A 72 12.28 6.88 -2.78
CA GLU A 72 11.85 5.49 -2.67
C GLU A 72 10.63 5.36 -1.74
N MET A 73 9.66 4.56 -2.18
CA MET A 73 8.41 4.29 -1.50
C MET A 73 8.20 2.79 -1.35
N VAL A 74 7.64 2.35 -0.23
CA VAL A 74 7.30 0.94 0.04
C VAL A 74 5.79 0.80 0.18
N LEU A 75 5.20 -0.09 -0.62
CA LEU A 75 3.76 -0.35 -0.69
C LEU A 75 3.47 -1.85 -0.61
N PRO A 76 3.06 -2.38 0.55
CA PRO A 76 2.42 -3.67 0.64
C PRO A 76 1.00 -3.57 0.12
N ALA A 77 0.80 -4.32 -0.94
CA ALA A 77 -0.37 -4.34 -1.78
C ALA A 77 -0.23 -5.51 -2.76
N PHE A 78 -1.31 -5.79 -3.49
CA PHE A 78 -1.34 -6.81 -4.53
C PHE A 78 -1.01 -8.24 -4.01
N PRO A 79 -1.65 -8.72 -2.93
CA PRO A 79 -1.40 -10.06 -2.37
C PRO A 79 -1.87 -11.22 -3.26
N GLY A 80 -2.87 -10.97 -4.10
CA GLY A 80 -3.67 -12.02 -4.75
C GLY A 80 -5.14 -11.62 -4.78
N LYS A 81 -5.89 -12.07 -5.79
CA LYS A 81 -7.34 -11.86 -5.84
C LYS A 81 -8.03 -12.59 -4.70
N SER A 82 -9.03 -11.94 -4.11
CA SER A 82 -10.00 -12.59 -3.22
C SER A 82 -10.49 -13.90 -3.83
N PRO A 83 -10.54 -14.99 -3.05
CA PRO A 83 -10.98 -16.29 -3.56
C PRO A 83 -12.50 -16.34 -3.76
N SER A 84 -13.24 -15.32 -3.29
CA SER A 84 -14.67 -15.17 -3.50
C SER A 84 -15.00 -14.64 -4.90
N ARG A 85 -15.56 -15.49 -5.75
CA ARG A 85 -16.06 -15.09 -7.08
C ARG A 85 -17.32 -14.23 -7.04
N LYS A 86 -17.87 -13.97 -5.86
CA LYS A 86 -18.87 -12.91 -5.64
C LYS A 86 -18.23 -11.51 -5.61
N LYS A 87 -16.92 -11.43 -5.37
CA LYS A 87 -16.17 -10.16 -5.35
C LYS A 87 -15.35 -9.96 -6.61
N THR A 88 -14.80 -11.02 -7.17
CA THR A 88 -13.80 -10.98 -8.26
C THR A 88 -14.21 -11.80 -9.49
N LEU A 89 -13.59 -11.51 -10.64
CA LEU A 89 -13.81 -12.25 -11.89
C LEU A 89 -13.05 -13.59 -11.92
N SER A 90 -11.82 -13.61 -11.41
CA SER A 90 -10.93 -14.79 -11.41
C SER A 90 -9.87 -14.68 -10.30
N HIS A 91 -8.89 -15.58 -10.28
CA HIS A 91 -7.71 -15.47 -9.40
C HIS A 91 -6.60 -14.55 -9.96
N LEU A 92 -6.66 -14.18 -11.24
CA LEU A 92 -5.65 -13.37 -11.91
C LEU A 92 -5.99 -11.87 -11.85
N PRO A 93 -4.97 -10.99 -11.96
CA PRO A 93 -5.16 -9.56 -12.15
C PRO A 93 -6.06 -9.25 -13.35
N ASP A 94 -6.91 -8.24 -13.18
CA ASP A 94 -7.80 -7.75 -14.23
C ASP A 94 -7.61 -6.24 -14.44
N LEU A 95 -8.56 -5.53 -15.08
CA LEU A 95 -8.39 -4.10 -15.32
C LEU A 95 -8.21 -3.31 -14.02
N ALA A 96 -8.76 -3.78 -12.90
CA ALA A 96 -8.67 -3.08 -11.63
C ALA A 96 -7.21 -2.95 -11.16
N GLU A 97 -6.45 -4.04 -11.22
CA GLU A 97 -5.04 -4.06 -10.86
C GLU A 97 -4.17 -3.30 -11.86
N HIS A 98 -4.40 -3.53 -13.16
CA HIS A 98 -3.65 -2.84 -14.21
C HIS A 98 -3.78 -1.33 -14.09
N HIS A 99 -5.01 -0.84 -13.90
CA HIS A 99 -5.25 0.58 -13.70
C HIS A 99 -4.59 1.11 -12.42
N ALA A 100 -4.59 0.34 -11.32
CA ALA A 100 -3.88 0.72 -10.10
C ALA A 100 -2.36 0.84 -10.32
N ILE A 101 -1.74 -0.04 -11.10
CA ILE A 101 -0.33 0.05 -11.48
C ILE A 101 -0.08 1.29 -12.36
N ASP A 102 -0.95 1.54 -13.34
CA ASP A 102 -0.87 2.72 -14.22
C ASP A 102 -0.93 4.04 -13.39
N GLU A 103 -1.80 4.11 -12.37
CA GLU A 103 -1.93 5.28 -11.49
C GLU A 103 -0.72 5.46 -10.56
N LEU A 104 -0.12 4.36 -10.08
CA LEU A 104 1.13 4.42 -9.31
C LEU A 104 2.30 4.91 -10.17
N HIS A 105 2.39 4.45 -11.42
CA HIS A 105 3.37 4.96 -12.36
C HIS A 105 3.15 6.46 -12.65
N ARG A 106 1.90 6.89 -12.86
CA ARG A 106 1.58 8.32 -13.04
C ARG A 106 2.04 9.15 -11.83
N LEU A 107 1.87 8.67 -10.61
CA LEU A 107 2.42 9.34 -9.43
C LEU A 107 3.94 9.48 -9.50
N CYS A 108 4.67 8.45 -9.93
CA CYS A 108 6.13 8.54 -10.11
C CYS A 108 6.54 9.55 -11.19
N GLU A 109 5.78 9.65 -12.29
CA GLU A 109 6.03 10.65 -13.34
C GLU A 109 5.75 12.07 -12.87
N GLU A 110 4.66 12.30 -12.13
CA GLU A 110 4.38 13.62 -11.53
C GLU A 110 5.47 14.04 -10.54
N ILE A 111 6.04 13.10 -9.78
CA ILE A 111 7.21 13.39 -8.93
C ILE A 111 8.44 13.71 -9.79
N ARG A 112 8.61 13.05 -10.95
CA ARG A 112 9.73 13.33 -11.87
C ARG A 112 9.67 14.73 -12.46
N GLU A 113 8.47 15.23 -12.75
CA GLU A 113 8.25 16.60 -13.22
C GLU A 113 8.71 17.66 -12.18
N ILE A 114 8.58 17.35 -10.89
CA ILE A 114 9.03 18.20 -9.78
C ILE A 114 10.53 18.01 -9.52
N TYR A 115 11.02 16.78 -9.61
CA TYR A 115 12.37 16.37 -9.23
C TYR A 115 12.91 15.33 -10.22
N ALA A 116 13.88 15.73 -11.05
CA ALA A 116 14.31 14.97 -12.22
C ALA A 116 14.68 13.48 -11.99
N PRO A 117 15.31 13.07 -10.87
CA PRO A 117 15.52 11.64 -10.59
C PRO A 117 14.20 10.84 -10.45
N GLY A 118 13.12 11.49 -10.02
CA GLY A 118 11.80 10.92 -9.86
C GLY A 118 11.69 10.01 -8.63
N ALA A 119 10.84 9.00 -8.75
CA ALA A 119 10.54 8.07 -7.67
C ALA A 119 10.60 6.61 -8.10
N LEU A 120 10.70 5.71 -7.13
CA LEU A 120 10.61 4.26 -7.29
C LEU A 120 9.69 3.67 -6.21
N ILE A 121 8.83 2.74 -6.58
CA ILE A 121 7.93 2.06 -5.66
C ILE A 121 8.32 0.59 -5.53
N HIS A 122 8.66 0.18 -4.30
CA HIS A 122 8.77 -1.21 -3.90
C HIS A 122 7.37 -1.77 -3.62
N ILE A 123 6.84 -2.56 -4.55
CA ILE A 123 5.60 -3.33 -4.35
C ILE A 123 5.94 -4.54 -3.49
N CYS A 124 5.59 -4.47 -2.21
CA CYS A 124 5.90 -5.47 -1.21
C CYS A 124 4.73 -6.44 -1.01
N SER A 125 4.52 -7.36 -1.96
CA SER A 125 3.38 -8.29 -1.94
C SER A 125 3.31 -9.04 -0.61
N ASP A 126 2.16 -8.94 0.04
CA ASP A 126 1.83 -9.61 1.29
C ASP A 126 1.00 -10.89 1.06
N GLY A 127 0.96 -11.39 -0.18
CA GLY A 127 0.23 -12.59 -0.57
C GLY A 127 0.65 -13.82 0.22
N TYR A 128 1.94 -14.15 0.17
CA TYR A 128 2.48 -15.28 0.91
C TYR A 128 2.44 -15.09 2.43
N VAL A 129 2.33 -13.86 2.92
CA VAL A 129 2.19 -13.58 4.36
C VAL A 129 0.83 -14.07 4.88
N PHE A 130 -0.21 -14.05 4.04
CA PHE A 130 -1.58 -14.30 4.47
C PHE A 130 -2.30 -15.46 3.78
N SER A 131 -1.72 -16.10 2.75
CA SER A 131 -2.44 -17.00 1.84
C SER A 131 -3.23 -18.12 2.55
N ASP A 132 -2.67 -18.71 3.60
CA ASP A 132 -3.30 -19.67 4.51
C ASP A 132 -4.51 -19.09 5.28
N LEU A 133 -4.39 -17.85 5.77
CA LEU A 133 -5.43 -17.15 6.52
C LEU A 133 -6.55 -16.61 5.63
N VAL A 134 -6.30 -16.39 4.34
CA VAL A 134 -7.30 -15.86 3.40
C VAL A 134 -7.83 -16.92 2.43
N HIS A 135 -7.40 -18.18 2.57
CA HIS A 135 -7.76 -19.30 1.69
C HIS A 135 -7.49 -19.03 0.19
N VAL A 136 -6.34 -18.44 -0.10
CA VAL A 136 -5.79 -18.34 -1.46
C VAL A 136 -4.64 -19.34 -1.54
N SER A 137 -4.61 -20.21 -2.56
CA SER A 137 -3.49 -21.16 -2.68
C SER A 137 -2.21 -20.42 -3.03
N ASP A 138 -1.06 -20.96 -2.61
CA ASP A 138 0.24 -20.38 -2.95
C ASP A 138 0.47 -20.36 -4.48
N SER A 139 -0.13 -21.29 -5.23
CA SER A 139 -0.12 -21.26 -6.70
C SER A 139 -0.87 -20.06 -7.28
N ASP A 140 -2.01 -19.70 -6.69
CA ASP A 140 -2.82 -18.55 -7.14
C ASP A 140 -2.13 -17.24 -6.76
N VAL A 141 -1.50 -17.18 -5.57
CA VAL A 141 -0.62 -16.05 -5.20
C VAL A 141 0.51 -15.90 -6.21
N LYS A 142 1.23 -16.99 -6.52
CA LYS A 142 2.32 -16.96 -7.50
C LYS A 142 1.84 -16.45 -8.86
N ALA A 143 0.80 -17.07 -9.42
CA ALA A 143 0.28 -16.70 -10.73
C ALA A 143 -0.20 -15.24 -10.78
N TYR A 144 -0.78 -14.75 -9.69
CA TYR A 144 -1.17 -13.35 -9.57
C TYR A 144 0.05 -12.41 -9.49
N THR A 145 1.02 -12.72 -8.63
CA THR A 145 2.24 -11.92 -8.46
C THR A 145 3.05 -11.86 -9.74
N ASP A 146 3.29 -13.00 -10.41
CA ASP A 146 3.98 -13.06 -11.70
C ASP A 146 3.27 -12.14 -12.73
N ALA A 147 1.94 -12.21 -12.82
CA ALA A 147 1.18 -11.40 -13.78
C ALA A 147 1.22 -9.88 -13.49
N ILE A 148 1.30 -9.48 -12.22
CA ILE A 148 1.50 -8.07 -11.83
C ILE A 148 2.91 -7.60 -12.21
N GLN A 149 3.92 -8.41 -11.91
CA GLN A 149 5.33 -8.13 -12.25
C GLN A 149 5.49 -7.98 -13.76
N ASP A 150 5.00 -8.96 -14.54
CA ASP A 150 5.03 -8.93 -16.00
C ASP A 150 4.39 -7.65 -16.57
N TYR A 151 3.22 -7.26 -16.04
CA TYR A 151 2.54 -6.04 -16.50
C TYR A 151 3.34 -4.77 -16.18
N ALA A 152 3.87 -4.67 -14.95
CA ALA A 152 4.64 -3.53 -14.48
C ALA A 152 5.96 -3.39 -15.24
N ASP A 153 6.72 -4.47 -15.39
CA ASP A 153 8.03 -4.47 -16.04
C ASP A 153 7.93 -4.26 -17.55
N GLN A 154 6.88 -4.80 -18.18
CA GLN A 154 6.67 -4.62 -19.62
C GLN A 154 6.32 -3.17 -19.98
N LEU A 155 5.49 -2.50 -19.17
CA LEU A 155 4.99 -1.15 -19.49
C LEU A 155 5.82 -0.04 -18.86
N TYR A 156 6.39 -0.27 -17.68
CA TYR A 156 6.99 0.77 -16.85
C TYR A 156 8.36 0.36 -16.30
N PRO A 157 9.31 -0.07 -17.15
CA PRO A 157 10.61 -0.59 -16.71
C PRO A 157 11.34 0.43 -15.81
N GLY A 158 11.81 -0.04 -14.65
CA GLY A 158 12.56 0.78 -13.68
C GLY A 158 11.71 1.72 -12.81
N THR A 159 10.38 1.64 -12.89
CA THR A 159 9.45 2.33 -11.97
C THR A 159 9.23 1.54 -10.68
N PHE A 160 9.11 0.22 -10.82
CA PHE A 160 8.75 -0.68 -9.74
C PHE A 160 9.89 -1.61 -9.38
N ALA A 161 10.01 -1.90 -8.10
CA ALA A 161 10.76 -3.04 -7.58
C ALA A 161 9.78 -3.96 -6.84
N HIS A 162 10.06 -5.25 -6.81
CA HIS A 162 9.18 -6.24 -6.19
C HIS A 162 9.87 -6.92 -5.02
N PHE A 163 9.11 -7.18 -3.97
CA PHE A 163 9.57 -7.87 -2.78
C PHE A 163 8.43 -8.67 -2.18
N ASP A 164 8.65 -9.94 -1.87
CA ASP A 164 7.69 -10.77 -1.14
C ASP A 164 8.35 -11.57 -0.01
N LEU A 165 7.58 -12.44 0.65
CA LEU A 165 8.07 -13.22 1.78
C LEU A 165 9.27 -14.12 1.42
N ARG A 166 9.35 -14.61 0.18
CA ARG A 166 10.45 -15.46 -0.28
C ARG A 166 11.75 -14.67 -0.43
N ASP A 167 11.65 -13.40 -0.83
CA ASP A 167 12.80 -12.49 -0.90
C ASP A 167 13.31 -12.11 0.50
N ALA A 168 12.43 -12.14 1.50
CA ALA A 168 12.80 -11.88 2.90
C ALA A 168 13.58 -13.04 3.52
N TYR A 169 13.26 -14.29 3.13
CA TYR A 169 13.83 -15.52 3.69
C TYR A 169 14.30 -16.49 2.60
N PRO A 170 15.25 -16.09 1.73
CA PRO A 170 15.69 -16.90 0.58
C PRO A 170 16.36 -18.23 0.97
N GLN A 171 16.76 -18.38 2.23
CA GLN A 171 17.37 -19.59 2.79
C GLN A 171 16.36 -20.67 3.18
N LEU A 172 15.06 -20.36 3.20
CA LEU A 172 14.00 -21.30 3.55
C LEU A 172 13.26 -21.76 2.29
N ASP A 173 12.88 -23.04 2.24
CA ASP A 173 12.14 -23.60 1.09
C ASP A 173 10.64 -23.77 1.36
N CYS A 174 10.18 -23.50 2.59
CA CYS A 174 8.80 -23.70 3.03
C CYS A 174 8.16 -22.38 3.47
N LEU A 175 7.01 -22.03 2.87
CA LEU A 175 6.30 -20.78 3.18
C LEU A 175 5.79 -20.72 4.63
N ASP A 176 5.41 -21.85 5.23
CA ASP A 176 5.02 -21.88 6.65
C ASP A 176 6.21 -21.55 7.55
N ALA A 177 7.39 -22.11 7.27
CA ALA A 177 8.61 -21.77 8.01
C ALA A 177 8.98 -20.28 7.85
N MET A 178 8.82 -19.71 6.64
CA MET A 178 9.06 -18.28 6.43
C MET A 178 8.08 -17.39 7.22
N ARG A 179 6.79 -17.78 7.29
CA ARG A 179 5.79 -17.07 8.12
C ARG A 179 6.14 -17.16 9.59
N GLU A 180 6.62 -18.32 10.04
CA GLU A 180 7.06 -18.53 11.42
C GLU A 180 8.28 -17.68 11.76
N GLU A 181 9.32 -17.68 10.90
CA GLU A 181 10.52 -16.88 11.11
C GLU A 181 10.19 -15.37 11.16
N MET A 182 9.35 -14.89 10.24
CA MET A 182 8.84 -13.51 10.28
C MET A 182 8.13 -13.18 11.59
N MET A 183 7.36 -14.13 12.12
CA MET A 183 6.67 -13.94 13.38
C MET A 183 7.61 -14.01 14.59
N ILE A 184 8.72 -14.75 14.52
CA ILE A 184 9.76 -14.79 15.55
C ILE A 184 10.52 -13.46 15.59
N GLU A 185 10.96 -12.96 14.42
CA GLU A 185 11.79 -11.75 14.34
C GLU A 185 10.98 -10.45 14.57
N HIS A 186 9.73 -10.41 14.12
CA HIS A 186 8.97 -9.16 14.03
C HIS A 186 7.56 -9.22 14.64
N GLY A 187 7.12 -10.39 15.09
CA GLY A 187 5.77 -10.60 15.59
C GLY A 187 5.53 -10.07 17.00
N GLN A 188 4.32 -9.55 17.23
CA GLN A 188 3.80 -9.31 18.58
C GLN A 188 2.94 -10.47 19.06
N SER A 189 2.73 -10.62 20.37
CA SER A 189 1.83 -11.65 20.91
C SER A 189 0.36 -11.31 20.62
N LEU A 190 -0.48 -12.34 20.50
CA LEU A 190 -1.91 -12.13 20.28
C LEU A 190 -2.59 -11.47 21.50
N ILE A 191 -2.05 -11.68 22.71
CA ILE A 191 -2.55 -11.08 23.95
C ILE A 191 -2.37 -9.56 23.90
N LEU A 192 -1.18 -9.09 23.52
CA LEU A 192 -0.89 -7.66 23.38
C LEU A 192 -1.79 -7.03 22.31
N LEU A 193 -1.94 -7.70 21.17
CA LEU A 193 -2.82 -7.22 20.10
C LEU A 193 -4.28 -7.09 20.56
N GLN A 194 -4.78 -8.05 21.36
CA GLN A 194 -6.13 -8.00 21.93
C GLN A 194 -6.32 -6.88 22.95
N GLN A 195 -5.28 -6.52 23.72
CA GLN A 195 -5.31 -5.35 24.60
C GLN A 195 -5.40 -4.07 23.78
N ARG A 196 -4.57 -3.93 22.75
CA ARG A 196 -4.57 -2.76 21.85
C ARG A 196 -5.89 -2.57 21.12
N PHE A 197 -6.61 -3.64 20.75
CA PHE A 197 -7.97 -3.49 20.23
C PHE A 197 -8.94 -2.82 21.20
N LYS A 198 -8.75 -2.97 22.51
CA LYS A 198 -9.58 -2.31 23.53
C LYS A 198 -9.14 -0.87 23.77
N ASP A 199 -7.84 -0.64 23.78
CA ASP A 199 -7.24 0.61 24.23
C ASP A 199 -7.08 1.64 23.09
N GLU A 200 -6.96 1.19 21.85
CA GLU A 200 -6.71 2.02 20.67
C GLU A 200 -7.92 1.96 19.70
N PRO A 201 -8.77 3.02 19.64
CA PRO A 201 -9.94 3.04 18.76
C PRO A 201 -9.63 2.78 17.27
N HIS A 202 -8.49 3.28 16.79
CA HIS A 202 -8.03 3.04 15.42
C HIS A 202 -7.75 1.56 15.14
N MET A 203 -7.17 0.83 16.11
CA MET A 203 -6.92 -0.61 15.97
C MET A 203 -8.22 -1.41 15.93
N MET A 204 -9.23 -1.00 16.71
CA MET A 204 -10.57 -1.58 16.63
C MET A 204 -11.22 -1.35 15.27
N LEU A 205 -11.10 -0.14 14.70
CA LEU A 205 -11.62 0.17 13.36
C LEU A 205 -10.97 -0.74 12.30
N MET A 206 -9.65 -0.93 12.35
CA MET A 206 -8.93 -1.84 11.46
C MET A 206 -9.40 -3.29 11.62
N TYR A 207 -9.57 -3.76 12.86
CA TYR A 207 -10.14 -5.08 13.15
C TYR A 207 -11.54 -5.26 12.57
N CYS A 208 -12.43 -4.29 12.75
CA CYS A 208 -13.78 -4.33 12.18
C CYS A 208 -13.74 -4.40 10.64
N GLY A 209 -12.87 -3.62 10.00
CA GLY A 209 -12.68 -3.63 8.55
C GLY A 209 -12.22 -4.98 8.03
N ILE A 210 -11.14 -5.52 8.61
CA ILE A 210 -10.57 -6.82 8.21
C ILE A 210 -11.55 -7.96 8.49
N HIS A 211 -12.21 -7.96 9.65
CA HIS A 211 -13.20 -8.98 10.00
C HIS A 211 -14.38 -9.00 9.04
N ARG A 212 -14.87 -7.82 8.63
CA ARG A 212 -15.90 -7.69 7.59
C ARG A 212 -15.42 -8.31 6.28
N PHE A 213 -14.24 -7.95 5.80
CA PHE A 213 -13.74 -8.46 4.52
C PHE A 213 -13.50 -9.96 4.52
N LEU A 214 -12.88 -10.48 5.56
CA LEU A 214 -12.60 -11.90 5.65
C LEU A 214 -13.89 -12.72 5.74
N SER A 215 -14.88 -12.22 6.48
CA SER A 215 -16.22 -12.84 6.55
C SER A 215 -16.92 -12.87 5.19
N GLU A 216 -16.80 -11.81 4.39
CA GLU A 216 -17.36 -11.77 3.03
C GLU A 216 -16.64 -12.74 2.08
N ASP A 217 -15.31 -12.86 2.20
CA ASP A 217 -14.51 -13.79 1.41
C ASP A 217 -14.91 -15.23 1.73
N TYR A 218 -14.96 -15.55 3.02
CA TYR A 218 -15.33 -16.88 3.49
C TYR A 218 -16.75 -17.24 3.04
N SER A 219 -17.70 -16.30 3.09
CA SER A 219 -19.08 -16.51 2.61
C SER A 219 -19.19 -16.79 1.10
N GLY A 220 -18.10 -16.59 0.34
CA GLY A 220 -17.99 -16.92 -1.07
C GLY A 220 -17.33 -18.27 -1.36
N LEU A 221 -16.75 -18.92 -0.36
CA LEU A 221 -15.99 -20.16 -0.53
C LEU A 221 -16.88 -21.40 -0.41
N LYS A 222 -16.55 -22.44 -1.19
CA LYS A 222 -17.26 -23.73 -1.16
C LYS A 222 -17.16 -24.43 0.20
N VAL A 223 -16.02 -24.31 0.90
CA VAL A 223 -15.81 -24.93 2.21
C VAL A 223 -16.75 -24.39 3.29
N PHE A 224 -17.27 -23.18 3.12
CA PHE A 224 -18.23 -22.56 4.03
C PHE A 224 -19.66 -22.54 3.46
N ALA A 225 -19.93 -23.29 2.38
CA ALA A 225 -21.25 -23.39 1.79
C ALA A 225 -22.26 -23.98 2.80
N GLY A 226 -23.45 -23.37 2.88
CA GLY A 226 -24.51 -23.78 3.81
C GLY A 226 -24.37 -23.22 5.23
N MET A 227 -23.25 -22.58 5.59
CA MET A 227 -23.14 -21.89 6.88
C MET A 227 -23.94 -20.58 6.90
N SER A 228 -24.51 -20.26 8.06
CA SER A 228 -25.12 -18.94 8.27
C SER A 228 -24.03 -17.85 8.33
N LEU A 229 -24.40 -16.61 7.99
CA LEU A 229 -23.46 -15.48 8.06
C LEU A 229 -22.84 -15.31 9.46
N ASN A 230 -23.62 -15.57 10.52
CA ASN A 230 -23.12 -15.51 11.90
C ASN A 230 -22.09 -16.61 12.19
N ALA A 231 -22.30 -17.82 11.66
CA ALA A 231 -21.33 -18.91 11.79
C ALA A 231 -20.03 -18.59 11.03
N VAL A 232 -20.12 -18.04 9.81
CA VAL A 232 -18.95 -17.60 9.03
C VAL A 232 -18.17 -16.50 9.78
N LYS A 233 -18.86 -15.48 10.29
CA LYS A 233 -18.24 -14.41 11.10
C LYS A 233 -17.51 -14.97 12.32
N LYS A 234 -18.06 -16.01 12.96
CA LYS A 234 -17.42 -16.66 14.12
C LYS A 234 -16.11 -17.37 13.72
N VAL A 235 -16.08 -18.04 12.57
CA VAL A 235 -14.87 -18.69 12.04
C VAL A 235 -13.83 -17.68 11.54
N ALA A 236 -14.26 -16.58 10.91
CA ALA A 236 -13.37 -15.54 10.42
C ALA A 236 -12.71 -14.73 11.56
N LYS A 237 -13.28 -14.72 12.77
CA LYS A 237 -12.79 -13.94 13.91
C LYS A 237 -11.30 -14.20 14.25
N PRO A 238 -10.88 -15.43 14.59
CA PRO A 238 -9.46 -15.70 14.89
C PRO A 238 -8.53 -15.42 13.71
N ALA A 239 -8.96 -15.76 12.48
CA ALA A 239 -8.18 -15.49 11.27
C ALA A 239 -7.99 -13.99 11.03
N SER A 240 -8.99 -13.16 11.36
CA SER A 240 -8.89 -11.69 11.25
C SER A 240 -7.91 -11.07 12.23
N GLN A 241 -7.75 -11.68 13.42
CA GLN A 241 -6.74 -11.23 14.38
C GLN A 241 -5.33 -11.59 13.90
N ARG A 242 -5.15 -12.80 13.35
CA ARG A 242 -3.87 -13.25 12.77
C ARG A 242 -3.49 -12.46 11.51
N VAL A 243 -4.46 -12.22 10.63
CA VAL A 243 -4.70 -10.96 9.91
C VAL A 243 -3.73 -9.83 10.20
N ILE A 244 -4.17 -9.05 11.18
CA ILE A 244 -3.54 -7.85 11.68
C ILE A 244 -2.16 -8.14 12.24
N GLN A 245 -2.02 -9.22 13.01
CA GLN A 245 -0.77 -9.56 13.65
C GLN A 245 0.36 -9.79 12.65
N ARG A 246 0.10 -10.54 11.58
CA ARG A 246 1.07 -10.75 10.50
C ARG A 246 1.27 -9.48 9.66
N SER A 247 0.26 -8.63 9.52
CA SER A 247 0.40 -7.32 8.87
C SER A 247 1.32 -6.38 9.64
N GLU A 248 1.26 -6.40 10.99
CA GLU A 248 2.18 -5.65 11.84
C GLU A 248 3.60 -6.21 11.78
N ALA A 249 3.76 -7.54 11.81
CA ALA A 249 5.06 -8.18 11.62
C ALA A 249 5.68 -7.84 10.25
N TRP A 250 4.90 -7.95 9.18
CA TRP A 250 5.32 -7.54 7.84
C TRP A 250 5.67 -6.05 7.78
N SER A 251 4.90 -5.19 8.45
CA SER A 251 5.20 -3.76 8.53
C SER A 251 6.52 -3.48 9.25
N ALA A 252 6.83 -4.21 10.33
CA ALA A 252 8.08 -4.08 11.06
C ALA A 252 9.28 -4.59 10.25
N LEU A 253 9.13 -5.72 9.55
CA LEU A 253 10.14 -6.23 8.60
C LEU A 253 10.46 -5.20 7.53
N LEU A 254 9.42 -4.63 6.89
CA LEU A 254 9.60 -3.62 5.85
C LEU A 254 10.24 -2.34 6.39
N LEU A 255 9.94 -1.95 7.63
CA LEU A 255 10.57 -0.80 8.26
C LEU A 255 12.07 -1.04 8.52
N ALA A 256 12.44 -2.24 8.97
CA ALA A 256 13.84 -2.63 9.17
C ALA A 256 14.61 -2.70 7.84
N ARG A 257 13.98 -3.23 6.80
CA ARG A 257 14.59 -3.36 5.46
C ARG A 257 14.70 -2.04 4.71
N TYR A 258 13.70 -1.18 4.82
CA TYR A 258 13.57 0.06 4.04
C TYR A 258 13.44 1.30 4.93
N PRO A 259 14.41 1.58 5.82
CA PRO A 259 14.27 2.64 6.84
C PRO A 259 14.12 4.04 6.22
N HIS A 260 14.75 4.26 5.05
CA HIS A 260 14.73 5.54 4.34
C HIS A 260 13.56 5.69 3.36
N CYS A 261 12.76 4.64 3.14
CA CYS A 261 11.63 4.72 2.23
C CYS A 261 10.41 5.39 2.89
N LEU A 262 9.64 6.13 2.08
CA LEU A 262 8.29 6.53 2.45
C LEU A 262 7.39 5.31 2.53
N ARG A 263 6.53 5.24 3.56
CA ARG A 263 5.72 4.05 3.83
C ARG A 263 4.29 4.27 3.32
N LEU A 264 3.97 3.75 2.14
CA LEU A 264 2.61 3.81 1.58
C LEU A 264 1.71 2.73 2.17
N SER A 265 0.40 2.97 2.17
CA SER A 265 -0.61 2.05 2.66
C SER A 265 -1.84 2.08 1.77
N ILE A 266 -2.47 0.93 1.53
CA ILE A 266 -3.78 0.86 0.87
C ILE A 266 -4.95 1.06 1.84
N HIS A 267 -4.66 1.18 3.13
CA HIS A 267 -5.67 1.46 4.15
C HIS A 267 -5.66 2.94 4.51
N PRO A 268 -6.84 3.51 4.84
CA PRO A 268 -6.94 4.85 5.40
C PRO A 268 -6.00 5.04 6.60
N GLN A 269 -5.38 6.22 6.72
CA GLN A 269 -4.49 6.56 7.82
C GLN A 269 -4.96 7.83 8.53
N LEU A 270 -4.53 8.02 9.78
CA LEU A 270 -4.71 9.29 10.51
C LEU A 270 -4.02 10.45 9.79
N ALA A 271 -4.45 11.67 10.10
CA ALA A 271 -3.90 12.91 9.54
C ALA A 271 -2.39 13.06 9.80
N VAL A 272 -1.91 12.65 10.97
CA VAL A 272 -0.48 12.55 11.29
C VAL A 272 -0.16 11.08 11.49
N SER A 273 0.66 10.51 10.61
CA SER A 273 1.02 9.08 10.61
C SER A 273 2.36 8.86 9.92
N THR A 274 3.09 7.84 10.33
CA THR A 274 4.30 7.39 9.61
C THR A 274 3.96 6.68 8.30
N LYS A 275 2.70 6.25 8.13
CA LYS A 275 2.17 5.62 6.92
C LYS A 275 1.30 6.61 6.15
N ILE A 276 1.45 6.61 4.83
CA ILE A 276 0.63 7.43 3.93
C ILE A 276 -0.39 6.54 3.24
N GLY A 277 -1.66 6.66 3.63
CA GLY A 277 -2.75 6.00 2.94
C GLY A 277 -2.89 6.56 1.53
N ILE A 278 -2.91 5.73 0.49
CA ILE A 278 -3.05 6.15 -0.91
C ILE A 278 -4.28 5.49 -1.54
N ARG A 279 -5.00 6.25 -2.37
CA ARG A 279 -6.09 5.75 -3.20
C ARG A 279 -5.52 5.28 -4.53
N LEU A 280 -5.65 3.98 -4.81
CA LEU A 280 -5.19 3.36 -6.06
C LEU A 280 -6.16 3.54 -7.22
N VAL A 281 -7.46 3.43 -6.93
CA VAL A 281 -8.55 3.54 -7.91
C VAL A 281 -9.70 4.29 -7.24
N PRO A 282 -10.42 5.17 -7.95
CA PRO A 282 -11.61 5.80 -7.42
C PRO A 282 -12.64 4.77 -6.91
N THR A 283 -13.07 4.93 -5.66
CA THR A 283 -14.04 4.06 -4.97
C THR A 283 -14.85 4.88 -3.96
N SER A 284 -16.12 4.50 -3.76
CA SER A 284 -16.98 5.04 -2.70
C SER A 284 -16.70 4.40 -1.33
N ASP A 285 -16.04 3.24 -1.31
CA ASP A 285 -15.68 2.49 -0.12
C ASP A 285 -14.17 2.63 0.12
N LEU A 286 -13.81 3.39 1.17
CA LEU A 286 -12.41 3.75 1.52
C LEU A 286 -11.50 2.54 1.77
N TRP A 287 -12.09 1.37 2.04
CA TRP A 287 -11.34 0.16 2.34
C TRP A 287 -11.24 -0.80 1.16
N ARG A 288 -11.83 -0.44 0.02
CA ARG A 288 -11.88 -1.28 -1.17
C ARG A 288 -10.57 -1.22 -1.94
N THR A 289 -10.06 -2.39 -2.30
CA THR A 289 -8.87 -2.53 -3.13
C THR A 289 -9.17 -3.33 -4.40
N PRO A 290 -8.35 -3.19 -5.46
CA PRO A 290 -8.53 -3.88 -6.73
C PRO A 290 -8.75 -5.40 -6.60
N TRP A 291 -7.99 -6.03 -5.71
CA TRP A 291 -8.01 -7.49 -5.53
C TRP A 291 -9.26 -8.01 -4.80
N HIS A 292 -10.10 -7.11 -4.27
CA HIS A 292 -11.39 -7.43 -3.66
C HIS A 292 -12.58 -6.98 -4.53
N SER A 293 -12.35 -6.66 -5.80
CA SER A 293 -13.33 -5.99 -6.65
C SER A 293 -13.19 -6.38 -8.13
N VAL A 294 -14.13 -5.86 -8.91
CA VAL A 294 -14.07 -5.78 -10.38
C VAL A 294 -14.01 -4.32 -10.79
N ALA A 295 -13.33 -4.05 -11.90
CA ALA A 295 -13.36 -2.73 -12.52
C ALA A 295 -14.69 -2.50 -13.26
N ILE A 296 -15.26 -1.31 -13.10
CA ILE A 296 -16.29 -0.76 -13.97
C ILE A 296 -15.66 0.37 -14.79
N LYS A 297 -15.70 0.25 -16.12
CA LYS A 297 -15.21 1.28 -17.04
C LYS A 297 -16.39 2.05 -17.64
N ARG A 298 -16.40 3.37 -17.45
CA ARG A 298 -17.41 4.29 -17.99
C ARG A 298 -16.74 5.55 -18.53
N ARG A 299 -16.90 5.82 -19.84
CA ARG A 299 -16.37 7.03 -20.51
C ARG A 299 -14.88 7.32 -20.16
N GLY A 300 -14.07 6.27 -20.15
CA GLY A 300 -12.63 6.36 -19.82
C GLY A 300 -12.29 6.31 -18.33
N VAL A 301 -13.26 6.53 -17.44
CA VAL A 301 -13.07 6.45 -15.98
C VAL A 301 -13.21 4.99 -15.52
N VAL A 302 -12.32 4.56 -14.63
CA VAL A 302 -12.36 3.24 -13.99
C VAL A 302 -12.71 3.42 -12.52
N THR A 303 -13.70 2.67 -12.04
CA THR A 303 -14.08 2.58 -10.63
C THR A 303 -14.12 1.13 -10.16
N LEU A 304 -14.16 0.89 -8.84
CA LEU A 304 -14.23 -0.44 -8.26
C LEU A 304 -15.63 -0.78 -7.74
N GLU A 305 -16.13 -1.96 -8.07
CA GLU A 305 -17.36 -2.52 -7.50
C GLU A 305 -17.18 -3.99 -7.08
N LYS A 306 -17.97 -4.50 -6.14
CA LYS A 306 -18.04 -5.95 -5.87
C LYS A 306 -18.81 -6.58 -7.00
N ARG A 307 -18.31 -7.69 -7.57
CA ARG A 307 -18.99 -8.36 -8.68
C ARG A 307 -20.48 -8.63 -8.42
N SER A 308 -20.85 -9.04 -7.22
CA SER A 308 -22.24 -9.32 -6.83
C SER A 308 -23.17 -8.10 -6.89
N ASN A 309 -22.62 -6.89 -6.85
CA ASN A 309 -23.37 -5.64 -6.92
C ASN A 309 -23.52 -5.14 -8.37
N VAL A 310 -22.84 -5.77 -9.33
CA VAL A 310 -22.90 -5.36 -10.73
C VAL A 310 -24.17 -5.88 -11.37
N ASP A 311 -25.05 -4.96 -11.75
CA ASP A 311 -26.24 -5.29 -12.55
C ASP A 311 -25.86 -5.44 -14.02
N GLU A 312 -25.82 -6.68 -14.50
CA GLU A 312 -25.41 -7.02 -15.87
C GLU A 312 -26.41 -6.55 -16.94
N ARG A 313 -27.61 -6.08 -16.56
CA ARG A 313 -28.53 -5.41 -17.50
C ARG A 313 -27.97 -4.06 -17.97
N TYR A 314 -27.16 -3.41 -17.13
CA TYR A 314 -26.56 -2.10 -17.39
C TYR A 314 -25.05 -2.16 -17.63
N HIS A 315 -24.43 -3.31 -17.33
CA HIS A 315 -22.99 -3.51 -17.38
C HIS A 315 -22.66 -4.78 -18.16
N ARG A 316 -21.83 -4.66 -19.20
CA ARG A 316 -21.43 -5.81 -20.02
C ARG A 316 -20.05 -6.28 -19.62
N LEU A 317 -19.89 -7.57 -19.36
CA LEU A 317 -18.59 -8.17 -19.10
C LEU A 317 -17.74 -8.14 -20.37
N VAL A 318 -16.58 -7.51 -20.29
CA VAL A 318 -15.60 -7.42 -21.37
C VAL A 318 -14.52 -8.46 -21.17
N PHE A 319 -14.19 -9.16 -22.26
CA PHE A 319 -13.09 -10.11 -22.32
C PHE A 319 -11.89 -9.50 -23.04
N ARG A 320 -10.68 -9.76 -22.53
CA ARG A 320 -9.42 -9.40 -23.18
C ARG A 320 -8.54 -10.64 -23.26
N LYS A 321 -8.05 -10.97 -24.45
CA LYS A 321 -7.25 -12.20 -24.70
C LYS A 321 -7.94 -13.47 -24.13
N GLY A 322 -9.25 -13.58 -24.33
CA GLY A 322 -10.05 -14.73 -23.86
C GLY A 322 -10.31 -14.79 -22.34
N ARG A 323 -9.92 -13.78 -21.56
CA ARG A 323 -10.13 -13.74 -20.10
C ARG A 323 -11.08 -12.61 -19.70
N PRO A 324 -11.93 -12.78 -18.67
CA PRO A 324 -12.78 -11.70 -18.16
C PRO A 324 -11.91 -10.58 -17.58
N CYS A 325 -12.18 -9.33 -17.97
CA CYS A 325 -11.28 -8.21 -17.71
C CYS A 325 -11.93 -7.09 -16.88
N HIS A 326 -13.15 -6.69 -17.21
CA HIS A 326 -13.89 -5.65 -16.50
C HIS A 326 -15.34 -5.62 -16.97
N TYR A 327 -16.16 -4.84 -16.30
CA TYR A 327 -17.49 -4.47 -16.79
C TYR A 327 -17.43 -3.12 -17.49
N ALA A 328 -17.99 -3.02 -18.70
CA ALA A 328 -18.23 -1.74 -19.36
C ALA A 328 -19.66 -1.29 -19.06
N SER A 329 -19.82 -0.05 -18.58
CA SER A 329 -21.13 0.55 -18.37
C SER A 329 -21.70 1.04 -19.71
N ALA A 330 -22.93 0.66 -20.03
CA ALA A 330 -23.61 1.05 -21.26
C ALA A 330 -24.28 2.45 -21.18
N GLN A 331 -24.17 3.14 -20.04
CA GLN A 331 -24.82 4.43 -19.73
C GLN A 331 -23.83 5.60 -19.66
#